data_AF-A0A4V3XF31-F1
#
_entry.id   AF-A0A4V3XF31-F1
#
_cell.length_a   1.000
_cell.length_b   1.000
_cell.length_c   1.000
_cell.angle_alpha   90.00
_cell.angle_beta   90.00
_cell.angle_gamma   90.00
#
_symmetry.space_group_name_H-M   'P 1'
#
loop_
_entity.id
_entity.type
_entity.pdbx_description
1 polymer ?
#
loop_
_entity_poly.entity_id
_entity_poly.type
_entity_poly.pdbx_seq_one_letter_code
_entity_poly.pdbx_strand_id
1 'polypeptide(L)'
;MEMTKTKAPDPNASVPHIIAEIRRLFNQGSWDLVRPAIDTFVRCSILKAFNKDGHKKTDAASVRLYDKVLAIQRWGRQQWSDVPRDDRGTVFDDTFVRGVRALRLDAYMEAWCQDKTSQEFTLQGLLEEADDLIEEIRNGPRLQTQSPGFNMAYTDYIEGQALAFVFLDMKGFYYCQYPRLEKHSDVDDPKVAAFFKRSAECYFEAAEKYPEDDEDHVWWLHVGLNVYLESGVVLRQSMPVMERIRSVIPKMKRIWEHSSMAREGRDDALQQILWMEEDARKAIEEGRLTLDDKARFLWTWGPQAEGPERISRLVEEGCPTLDDKTLPDWFTWS
;
A
#
# COMPACT_ATOMS: atom_id res chain seq x y z
N MET A 1 2.52 -32.39 2.84
CA MET A 1 2.04 -33.38 3.83
C MET A 1 0.60 -33.06 4.27
N GLU A 2 0.29 -31.84 4.70
CA GLU A 2 -1.07 -31.48 5.16
C GLU A 2 -2.15 -31.54 4.07
N MET A 3 -1.92 -31.00 2.87
CA MET A 3 -2.89 -31.13 1.75
C MET A 3 -3.29 -32.57 1.44
N THR A 4 -2.35 -33.51 1.53
CA THR A 4 -2.62 -34.94 1.29
C THR A 4 -3.47 -35.54 2.40
N LYS A 5 -3.25 -35.14 3.66
CA LYS A 5 -4.03 -35.60 4.81
C LYS A 5 -5.48 -35.13 4.75
N THR A 6 -5.68 -33.86 4.40
CA THR A 6 -7.03 -33.26 4.34
C THR A 6 -7.73 -33.49 3.01
N LYS A 7 -7.08 -34.17 2.05
CA LYS A 7 -7.57 -34.35 0.67
C LYS A 7 -7.89 -33.01 0.00
N ALA A 8 -7.11 -31.96 0.32
CA ALA A 8 -7.28 -30.65 -0.27
C ALA A 8 -7.05 -30.70 -1.79
N PRO A 9 -7.88 -30.02 -2.61
CA PRO A 9 -7.67 -29.91 -4.05
C PRO A 9 -6.28 -29.35 -4.40
N ASP A 10 -5.75 -29.68 -5.57
CA ASP A 10 -4.49 -29.12 -6.06
C ASP A 10 -4.65 -27.62 -6.40
N PRO A 11 -3.88 -26.70 -5.78
CA PRO A 11 -3.87 -25.27 -6.13
C PRO A 11 -3.52 -24.96 -7.59
N ASN A 12 -2.85 -25.87 -8.28
CA ASN A 12 -2.53 -25.69 -9.70
C ASN A 12 -3.71 -26.00 -10.63
N ALA A 13 -4.73 -26.74 -10.16
CA ALA A 13 -5.90 -27.07 -10.95
C ALA A 13 -6.74 -25.83 -11.31
N SER A 14 -7.65 -26.00 -12.28
CA SER A 14 -8.61 -24.97 -12.66
C SER A 14 -9.72 -24.84 -11.61
N VAL A 15 -10.33 -23.65 -11.52
CA VAL A 15 -11.44 -23.39 -10.59
C VAL A 15 -12.59 -24.41 -10.76
N PRO A 16 -13.06 -24.75 -11.98
CA PRO A 16 -14.11 -25.77 -12.14
C PRO A 16 -13.71 -27.15 -11.62
N HIS A 17 -12.44 -27.54 -11.78
CA HIS A 17 -11.94 -28.81 -11.27
C HIS A 17 -11.89 -28.82 -9.74
N ILE A 18 -11.43 -27.73 -9.13
CA ILE A 18 -11.41 -27.55 -7.67
C ILE A 18 -12.83 -27.64 -7.11
N ILE A 19 -13.81 -26.95 -7.74
CA ILE A 19 -15.22 -27.01 -7.34
C ILE A 19 -15.78 -28.42 -7.46
N ALA A 20 -15.48 -29.14 -8.54
CA ALA A 20 -15.92 -30.51 -8.73
C ALA A 20 -15.38 -31.45 -7.65
N GLU A 21 -14.11 -31.28 -7.28
CA GLU A 21 -13.47 -32.06 -6.23
C GLU A 21 -14.06 -31.75 -4.85
N ILE A 22 -14.31 -30.49 -4.55
CA ILE A 22 -15.00 -30.06 -3.33
C ILE A 22 -16.39 -30.71 -3.23
N ARG A 23 -17.17 -30.70 -4.32
CA ARG A 23 -18.48 -31.37 -4.37
C ARG A 23 -18.36 -32.88 -4.18
N ARG A 24 -17.35 -33.51 -4.77
CA ARG A 24 -17.07 -34.94 -4.59
C ARG A 24 -16.80 -35.28 -3.12
N LEU A 25 -15.99 -34.47 -2.44
CA LEU A 25 -15.67 -34.65 -1.02
C LEU A 25 -16.90 -34.45 -0.13
N PHE A 26 -17.71 -33.42 -0.42
CA PHE A 26 -18.96 -33.17 0.30
C PHE A 26 -19.93 -34.35 0.19
N ASN A 27 -20.07 -34.94 -1.00
CA ASN A 27 -20.92 -36.11 -1.21
C ASN A 27 -20.41 -37.39 -0.51
N GLN A 28 -19.13 -37.45 -0.14
CA GLN A 28 -18.51 -38.62 0.51
C GLN A 28 -18.54 -38.58 2.03
N GLY A 29 -18.51 -37.39 2.63
CA GLY A 29 -18.43 -37.28 4.09
C GLY A 29 -18.86 -35.93 4.64
N SER A 30 -19.73 -35.22 3.91
CA SER A 30 -20.34 -33.95 4.34
C SER A 30 -19.29 -32.93 4.81
N TRP A 31 -19.55 -32.24 5.91
CA TRP A 31 -18.72 -31.18 6.47
C TRP A 31 -17.38 -31.66 7.04
N ASP A 32 -17.34 -32.85 7.65
CA ASP A 32 -16.13 -33.39 8.28
C ASP A 32 -14.98 -33.59 7.29
N LEU A 33 -15.30 -33.92 6.03
CA LEU A 33 -14.31 -34.04 4.97
C LEU A 33 -14.10 -32.73 4.21
N VAL A 34 -15.19 -32.03 3.85
CA VAL A 34 -15.05 -30.90 2.93
C VAL A 34 -14.44 -29.67 3.62
N ARG A 35 -14.80 -29.39 4.88
CA ARG A 35 -14.37 -28.17 5.56
C ARG A 35 -12.84 -28.15 5.77
N PRO A 36 -12.19 -29.21 6.29
CA PRO A 36 -10.73 -29.22 6.40
C PRO A 36 -10.02 -29.15 5.04
N ALA A 37 -10.59 -29.78 4.01
CA ALA A 37 -10.04 -29.77 2.65
C ALA A 37 -10.03 -28.34 2.07
N ILE A 38 -11.13 -27.60 2.20
CA ILE A 38 -11.24 -26.22 1.74
C ILE A 38 -10.35 -25.30 2.56
N ASP A 39 -10.38 -25.40 3.89
CA ASP A 39 -9.56 -24.54 4.76
C ASP A 39 -8.08 -24.71 4.45
N THR A 40 -7.62 -25.96 4.30
CA THR A 40 -6.25 -26.27 3.88
C THR A 40 -5.95 -25.70 2.49
N PHE A 41 -6.83 -25.92 1.51
CA PHE A 41 -6.64 -25.39 0.15
C PHE A 41 -6.48 -23.87 0.14
N VAL A 42 -7.37 -23.14 0.82
CA VAL A 42 -7.36 -21.68 0.87
C VAL A 42 -6.08 -21.18 1.51
N ARG A 43 -5.75 -21.66 2.71
CA ARG A 43 -4.56 -21.22 3.46
C ARG A 43 -3.25 -21.59 2.76
N CYS A 44 -3.15 -22.81 2.21
CA CYS A 44 -1.96 -23.20 1.44
C CYS A 44 -1.83 -22.40 0.15
N SER A 45 -2.94 -22.02 -0.50
CA SER A 45 -2.91 -21.19 -1.69
C SER A 45 -2.46 -19.76 -1.37
N ILE A 46 -2.94 -19.19 -0.26
CA ILE A 46 -2.48 -17.88 0.25
C ILE A 46 -0.98 -17.91 0.54
N LEU A 47 -0.51 -18.88 1.33
CA LEU A 47 0.92 -19.03 1.63
C LEU A 47 1.76 -19.24 0.37
N LYS A 48 1.24 -19.97 -0.62
CA LYS A 48 1.93 -20.18 -1.90
C LYS A 48 1.96 -18.93 -2.76
N ALA A 49 0.94 -18.07 -2.70
CA ALA A 49 0.92 -16.78 -3.37
C ALA A 49 1.96 -15.84 -2.72
N PHE A 50 1.90 -15.71 -1.39
CA PHE A 50 2.85 -14.90 -0.63
C PHE A 50 4.32 -15.31 -0.85
N ASN A 51 4.64 -16.60 -0.85
CA ASN A 51 6.01 -17.07 -1.12
C ASN A 51 6.45 -16.88 -2.59
N LYS A 52 5.51 -16.71 -3.53
CA LYS A 52 5.83 -16.42 -4.94
C LYS A 52 6.16 -14.95 -5.16
N ASP A 53 5.56 -14.03 -4.39
CA ASP A 53 5.95 -12.62 -4.35
C ASP A 53 7.38 -12.50 -3.83
N GLY A 54 7.61 -12.89 -2.57
CA GLY A 54 8.83 -12.51 -1.86
C GLY A 54 10.13 -13.12 -2.37
N HIS A 55 10.10 -14.16 -3.23
CA HIS A 55 11.32 -14.87 -3.66
C HIS A 55 11.51 -15.00 -5.17
N LYS A 56 10.49 -14.75 -5.99
CA LYS A 56 10.56 -15.00 -7.44
C LYS A 56 10.20 -13.82 -8.33
N LYS A 57 9.69 -12.70 -7.79
CA LYS A 57 9.21 -11.57 -8.62
C LYS A 57 8.21 -12.06 -9.66
N THR A 58 7.21 -12.83 -9.20
CA THR A 58 6.19 -13.45 -10.08
C THR A 58 4.80 -13.04 -9.66
N ASP A 59 4.60 -11.73 -9.52
CA ASP A 59 3.46 -11.18 -8.78
C ASP A 59 2.16 -11.37 -9.58
N ALA A 60 2.24 -11.37 -10.91
CA ALA A 60 1.15 -11.81 -11.78
C ALA A 60 0.67 -13.25 -11.49
N ALA A 61 1.58 -14.14 -11.08
CA ALA A 61 1.21 -15.51 -10.69
C ALA A 61 0.62 -15.56 -9.27
N SER A 62 1.01 -14.64 -8.38
CA SER A 62 0.41 -14.43 -7.06
C SER A 62 -1.03 -13.93 -7.19
N VAL A 63 -1.26 -12.88 -8.00
CA VAL A 63 -2.60 -12.33 -8.30
C VAL A 63 -3.53 -13.43 -8.81
N ARG A 64 -3.09 -14.20 -9.82
CA ARG A 64 -3.88 -15.31 -10.36
C ARG A 64 -4.19 -16.42 -9.36
N LEU A 65 -3.35 -16.60 -8.33
CA LEU A 65 -3.62 -17.58 -7.28
C LEU A 65 -4.64 -17.03 -6.27
N TYR A 66 -4.54 -15.74 -5.91
CA TYR A 66 -5.58 -15.06 -5.12
C TYR A 66 -6.92 -15.02 -5.86
N ASP A 67 -6.94 -14.79 -7.18
CA ASP A 67 -8.14 -14.87 -8.01
C ASP A 67 -8.85 -16.21 -7.90
N LYS A 68 -8.09 -17.32 -7.91
CA LYS A 68 -8.65 -18.66 -7.71
C LYS A 68 -9.26 -18.80 -6.32
N VAL A 69 -8.57 -18.34 -5.27
CA VAL A 69 -9.07 -18.38 -3.90
C VAL A 69 -10.37 -17.59 -3.78
N LEU A 70 -10.40 -16.35 -4.28
CA LEU A 70 -11.59 -15.50 -4.28
C LEU A 70 -12.74 -16.11 -5.09
N ALA A 71 -12.45 -16.75 -6.22
CA ALA A 71 -13.47 -17.46 -7.00
C ALA A 71 -14.10 -18.61 -6.20
N ILE A 72 -13.30 -19.39 -5.48
CA ILE A 72 -13.80 -20.46 -4.60
C ILE A 72 -14.58 -19.88 -3.41
N GLN A 73 -14.12 -18.78 -2.82
CA GLN A 73 -14.84 -18.11 -1.73
C GLN A 73 -16.20 -17.57 -2.19
N ARG A 74 -16.26 -16.91 -3.35
CA ARG A 74 -17.52 -16.43 -3.94
C ARG A 74 -18.47 -17.58 -4.22
N TRP A 75 -17.99 -18.64 -4.87
CA TRP A 75 -18.80 -19.82 -5.14
C TRP A 75 -19.31 -20.49 -3.86
N GLY A 76 -18.44 -20.68 -2.86
CA GLY A 76 -18.80 -21.32 -1.59
C GLY A 76 -19.84 -20.51 -0.81
N ARG A 77 -19.70 -19.17 -0.79
CA ARG A 77 -20.68 -18.26 -0.17
C ARG A 77 -22.05 -18.33 -0.84
N GLN A 78 -22.10 -18.51 -2.16
CA GLN A 78 -23.36 -18.70 -2.90
C GLN A 78 -23.95 -20.09 -2.68
N GLN A 79 -23.11 -21.13 -2.72
CA GLN A 79 -23.53 -22.52 -2.58
C GLN A 79 -24.02 -22.86 -1.17
N TRP A 80 -23.49 -22.17 -0.16
CA TRP A 80 -23.72 -22.42 1.26
C TRP A 80 -24.16 -21.15 2.01
N SER A 81 -25.01 -20.34 1.38
CA SER A 81 -25.56 -19.13 1.98
C SER A 81 -26.32 -19.41 3.28
N ASP A 82 -27.04 -20.53 3.31
CA ASP A 82 -27.96 -20.90 4.41
C ASP A 82 -27.30 -21.82 5.44
N VAL A 83 -26.01 -22.11 5.27
CA VAL A 83 -25.25 -22.99 6.16
C VAL A 83 -24.66 -22.16 7.30
N PRO A 84 -24.81 -22.59 8.57
CA PRO A 84 -24.20 -21.92 9.71
C PRO A 84 -22.69 -21.73 9.54
N ARG A 85 -22.19 -20.62 10.08
CA ARG A 85 -20.76 -20.26 10.08
C ARG A 85 -19.87 -21.40 10.59
N ASP A 86 -20.29 -22.04 11.68
CA ASP A 86 -19.52 -23.08 12.35
C ASP A 86 -19.38 -24.34 11.50
N ASP A 87 -20.27 -24.56 10.53
CA ASP A 87 -20.20 -25.70 9.61
C ASP A 87 -19.42 -25.32 8.33
N ARG A 88 -19.77 -24.19 7.70
CA ARG A 88 -19.12 -23.76 6.44
C ARG A 88 -17.66 -23.34 6.63
N GLY A 89 -17.32 -22.83 7.80
CA GLY A 89 -15.98 -22.39 8.16
C GLY A 89 -15.70 -20.92 7.86
N THR A 90 -14.69 -20.38 8.55
CA THR A 90 -14.35 -18.95 8.57
C THR A 90 -13.73 -18.45 7.27
N VAL A 91 -13.24 -19.34 6.40
CA VAL A 91 -12.66 -18.97 5.10
C VAL A 91 -13.67 -18.30 4.16
N PHE A 92 -14.97 -18.39 4.48
CA PHE A 92 -16.05 -17.74 3.76
C PHE A 92 -16.58 -16.48 4.47
N ASP A 93 -16.05 -16.12 5.64
CA ASP A 93 -16.45 -14.91 6.34
C ASP A 93 -15.97 -13.66 5.60
N ASP A 94 -16.71 -12.56 5.72
CA ASP A 94 -16.37 -11.28 5.08
C ASP A 94 -14.97 -10.81 5.45
N THR A 95 -14.59 -10.95 6.71
CA THR A 95 -13.26 -10.56 7.21
C THR A 95 -12.14 -11.36 6.55
N PHE A 96 -12.36 -12.66 6.33
CA PHE A 96 -11.37 -13.50 5.68
C PHE A 96 -11.26 -13.17 4.20
N VAL A 97 -12.41 -12.97 3.52
CA VAL A 97 -12.44 -12.55 2.12
C VAL A 97 -11.75 -11.20 1.92
N ARG A 98 -12.00 -10.22 2.79
CA ARG A 98 -11.32 -8.92 2.79
C ARG A 98 -9.81 -9.08 2.91
N GLY A 99 -9.33 -9.92 3.84
CA GLY A 99 -7.90 -10.21 3.97
C GLY A 99 -7.29 -10.78 2.69
N VAL A 100 -8.00 -11.67 1.97
CA VAL A 100 -7.52 -12.19 0.68
C VAL A 100 -7.53 -11.10 -0.41
N ARG A 101 -8.54 -10.22 -0.43
CA ARG A 101 -8.60 -9.07 -1.35
C ARG A 101 -7.44 -8.10 -1.11
N ALA A 102 -7.13 -7.81 0.15
CA ALA A 102 -6.01 -6.96 0.55
C ALA A 102 -4.67 -7.50 0.02
N LEU A 103 -4.39 -8.77 0.28
CA LEU A 103 -3.18 -9.45 -0.23
C LEU A 103 -3.13 -9.52 -1.77
N ARG A 104 -4.29 -9.63 -2.42
CA ARG A 104 -4.38 -9.57 -3.88
C ARG A 104 -4.06 -8.18 -4.40
N LEU A 105 -4.54 -7.14 -3.73
CA LEU A 105 -4.32 -5.75 -4.09
C LEU A 105 -2.82 -5.40 -4.04
N ASP A 106 -2.11 -5.88 -3.02
CA ASP A 106 -0.63 -5.78 -2.93
C ASP A 106 0.05 -6.43 -4.15
N ALA A 107 -0.26 -7.72 -4.40
CA ALA A 107 0.33 -8.45 -5.51
C ALA A 107 -0.02 -7.83 -6.88
N TYR A 108 -1.20 -7.20 -6.99
CA TYR A 108 -1.64 -6.51 -8.20
C TYR A 108 -0.80 -5.25 -8.43
N MET A 109 -0.58 -4.46 -7.38
CA MET A 109 0.29 -3.28 -7.44
C MET A 109 1.69 -3.68 -7.90
N GLU A 110 2.27 -4.73 -7.31
CA GLU A 110 3.60 -5.18 -7.67
C GLU A 110 3.66 -5.72 -9.12
N ALA A 111 2.64 -6.48 -9.55
CA ALA A 111 2.54 -6.93 -10.93
C ALA A 111 2.48 -5.76 -11.94
N TRP A 112 1.78 -4.67 -11.58
CA TRP A 112 1.76 -3.45 -12.40
C TRP A 112 3.09 -2.71 -12.37
N CYS A 113 3.74 -2.59 -11.20
CA CYS A 113 5.06 -1.97 -11.07
C CYS A 113 6.12 -2.68 -11.94
N GLN A 114 6.04 -4.01 -12.06
CA GLN A 114 6.91 -4.81 -12.91
C GLN A 114 6.66 -4.63 -14.41
N ASP A 115 5.40 -4.47 -14.82
CA ASP A 115 5.02 -4.21 -16.21
C ASP A 115 3.91 -3.15 -16.30
N LYS A 116 4.36 -1.89 -16.33
CA LYS A 116 3.46 -0.73 -16.44
C LYS A 116 2.71 -0.65 -17.77
N THR A 117 3.04 -1.50 -18.75
CA THR A 117 2.39 -1.58 -20.06
C THR A 117 1.37 -2.71 -20.17
N SER A 118 1.25 -3.52 -19.11
CA SER A 118 0.32 -4.65 -19.03
C SER A 118 -1.10 -4.21 -19.34
N GLN A 119 -1.79 -5.03 -20.15
CA GLN A 119 -3.22 -4.90 -20.41
C GLN A 119 -4.05 -5.71 -19.38
N GLU A 120 -3.40 -6.60 -18.63
CA GLU A 120 -4.03 -7.44 -17.59
C GLU A 120 -4.04 -6.71 -16.24
N PHE A 121 -2.89 -6.12 -15.86
CA PHE A 121 -2.72 -5.38 -14.62
C PHE A 121 -2.64 -3.90 -14.94
N THR A 122 -3.74 -3.19 -14.72
CA THR A 122 -3.84 -1.77 -15.04
C THR A 122 -4.06 -0.95 -13.78
N LEU A 123 -3.49 0.25 -13.79
CA LEU A 123 -3.76 1.34 -12.85
C LEU A 123 -5.27 1.49 -12.55
N GLN A 124 -6.08 1.60 -13.59
CA GLN A 124 -7.55 1.69 -13.48
C GLN A 124 -8.17 0.49 -12.74
N GLY A 125 -7.75 -0.73 -13.07
CA GLY A 125 -8.28 -1.94 -12.41
C GLY A 125 -7.89 -2.02 -10.93
N LEU A 126 -6.71 -1.52 -10.58
CA LEU A 126 -6.24 -1.42 -9.20
C LEU A 126 -7.05 -0.39 -8.41
N LEU A 127 -7.36 0.76 -9.02
CA LEU A 127 -8.21 1.80 -8.44
C LEU A 127 -9.62 1.27 -8.15
N GLU A 128 -10.26 0.65 -9.14
CA GLU A 128 -11.60 0.10 -9.00
C GLU A 128 -11.69 -0.91 -7.85
N GLU A 129 -10.69 -1.79 -7.72
CA GLU A 129 -10.68 -2.77 -6.62
C GLU A 129 -10.45 -2.15 -5.25
N ALA A 130 -9.58 -1.14 -5.17
CA ALA A 130 -9.30 -0.43 -3.93
C ALA A 130 -10.52 0.40 -3.47
N ASP A 131 -11.18 1.12 -4.37
CA ASP A 131 -12.42 1.85 -4.11
C ASP A 131 -13.53 0.89 -3.66
N ASP A 132 -13.73 -0.23 -4.37
CA ASP A 132 -14.70 -1.26 -4.00
C ASP A 132 -14.43 -1.82 -2.58
N LEU A 133 -13.16 -1.95 -2.18
CA LEU A 133 -12.78 -2.45 -0.86
C LEU A 133 -13.04 -1.39 0.24
N ILE A 134 -12.70 -0.13 -0.03
CA ILE A 134 -12.98 1.00 0.87
C ILE A 134 -14.49 1.15 1.08
N GLU A 135 -15.28 1.14 0.00
CA GLU A 135 -16.73 1.24 0.09
C GLU A 135 -17.35 0.07 0.88
N GLU A 136 -16.89 -1.15 0.64
CA GLU A 136 -17.34 -2.33 1.39
C GLU A 136 -17.05 -2.19 2.89
N ILE A 137 -15.87 -1.69 3.25
CA ILE A 137 -15.47 -1.52 4.65
C ILE A 137 -16.27 -0.40 5.33
N ARG A 138 -16.41 0.75 4.68
CA ARG A 138 -17.10 1.92 5.23
C ARG A 138 -18.59 1.69 5.41
N ASN A 139 -19.21 0.97 4.48
CA ASN A 139 -20.64 0.66 4.49
C ASN A 139 -20.97 -0.66 5.21
N GLY A 140 -19.96 -1.46 5.52
CA GLY A 140 -20.10 -2.76 6.18
C GLY A 140 -20.47 -2.66 7.67
N PRO A 141 -21.04 -3.73 8.25
CA PRO A 141 -21.33 -3.76 9.67
C PRO A 141 -20.03 -3.70 10.49
N ARG A 142 -19.95 -2.74 11.42
CA ARG A 142 -18.83 -2.69 12.36
C ARG A 142 -18.86 -3.91 13.28
N LEU A 143 -17.73 -4.58 13.40
CA LEU A 143 -17.55 -5.77 14.22
C LEU A 143 -17.44 -5.38 15.71
N GLN A 144 -18.55 -4.94 16.28
CA GLN A 144 -18.62 -4.44 17.67
C GLN A 144 -18.27 -5.50 18.73
N THR A 145 -18.28 -6.78 18.37
CA THR A 145 -18.06 -7.91 19.29
C THR A 145 -16.63 -8.44 19.31
N GLN A 146 -15.72 -7.85 18.53
CA GLN A 146 -14.36 -8.36 18.38
C GLN A 146 -13.33 -7.51 19.12
N SER A 147 -12.15 -8.10 19.38
CA SER A 147 -11.05 -7.39 20.04
C SER A 147 -10.57 -6.23 19.15
N PRO A 148 -10.04 -5.14 19.73
CA PRO A 148 -9.49 -4.02 18.95
C PRO A 148 -8.49 -4.46 17.88
N GLY A 149 -7.59 -5.40 18.20
CA GLY A 149 -6.61 -5.92 17.23
C GLY A 149 -7.25 -6.69 16.07
N PHE A 150 -8.38 -7.35 16.28
CA PHE A 150 -9.10 -7.99 15.17
C PHE A 150 -9.72 -6.95 14.23
N ASN A 151 -10.32 -5.89 14.79
CA ASN A 151 -10.88 -4.81 13.97
C ASN A 151 -9.79 -4.09 13.19
N MET A 152 -8.64 -3.84 13.81
CA MET A 152 -7.49 -3.27 13.13
C MET A 152 -7.07 -4.15 11.94
N ALA A 153 -6.82 -5.44 12.16
CA ALA A 153 -6.31 -6.34 11.13
C ALA A 153 -7.27 -6.60 9.96
N TYR A 154 -8.59 -6.58 10.20
CA TYR A 154 -9.60 -6.96 9.19
C TYR A 154 -10.52 -5.81 8.75
N THR A 155 -10.24 -4.58 9.19
CA THR A 155 -10.99 -3.38 8.82
C THR A 155 -10.05 -2.20 8.66
N ASP A 156 -9.45 -1.70 9.75
CA ASP A 156 -8.73 -0.43 9.70
C ASP A 156 -7.49 -0.52 8.78
N TYR A 157 -6.64 -1.54 8.97
CA TYR A 157 -5.40 -1.69 8.20
C TYR A 157 -5.68 -1.97 6.72
N ILE A 158 -6.73 -2.74 6.43
CA ILE A 158 -7.15 -3.01 5.05
C ILE A 158 -7.66 -1.73 4.39
N GLU A 159 -8.43 -0.90 5.11
CA GLU A 159 -8.86 0.40 4.59
C GLU A 159 -7.65 1.32 4.37
N GLY A 160 -6.70 1.35 5.30
CA GLY A 160 -5.47 2.17 5.19
C GLY A 160 -4.64 1.79 3.97
N GLN A 161 -4.44 0.49 3.75
CA GLN A 161 -3.74 -0.05 2.59
C GLN A 161 -4.48 0.25 1.28
N ALA A 162 -5.80 0.03 1.23
CA ALA A 162 -6.60 0.32 0.05
C ALA A 162 -6.56 1.82 -0.28
N LEU A 163 -6.66 2.69 0.73
CA LEU A 163 -6.46 4.12 0.57
C LEU A 163 -5.09 4.36 -0.07
N ALA A 164 -3.98 3.92 0.52
CA ALA A 164 -2.64 4.14 -0.03
C ALA A 164 -2.51 3.78 -1.54
N PHE A 165 -3.23 2.75 -2.01
CA PHE A 165 -3.21 2.31 -3.41
C PHE A 165 -4.10 3.10 -4.37
N VAL A 166 -5.29 3.56 -3.95
CA VAL A 166 -6.10 4.54 -4.73
C VAL A 166 -5.24 5.74 -5.15
N PHE A 167 -4.28 6.15 -4.31
CA PHE A 167 -3.50 7.37 -4.54
C PHE A 167 -2.18 7.17 -5.30
N LEU A 168 -1.59 5.97 -5.25
CA LEU A 168 -0.55 5.57 -6.19
C LEU A 168 -1.10 5.55 -7.62
N ASP A 169 -2.37 5.19 -7.78
CA ASP A 169 -3.04 5.28 -9.07
C ASP A 169 -3.18 6.72 -9.58
N MET A 170 -3.67 7.66 -8.77
CA MET A 170 -3.78 9.06 -9.20
C MET A 170 -2.42 9.66 -9.61
N LYS A 171 -1.34 9.31 -8.90
CA LYS A 171 0.03 9.70 -9.25
C LYS A 171 0.50 8.99 -10.53
N GLY A 172 0.30 7.68 -10.62
CA GLY A 172 0.71 6.84 -11.74
C GLY A 172 -0.06 7.16 -13.03
N PHE A 173 -1.38 7.31 -12.96
CA PHE A 173 -2.25 7.76 -14.05
C PHE A 173 -1.78 9.10 -14.59
N TYR A 174 -1.50 10.06 -13.70
CA TYR A 174 -0.97 11.35 -14.13
C TYR A 174 0.36 11.15 -14.87
N TYR A 175 1.41 10.58 -14.24
CA TYR A 175 2.74 10.42 -14.87
C TYR A 175 2.79 9.44 -16.05
N CYS A 176 1.86 8.50 -16.20
CA CYS A 176 1.80 7.57 -17.34
C CYS A 176 0.97 8.14 -18.50
N GLN A 177 -0.02 9.00 -18.24
CA GLN A 177 -0.74 9.75 -19.27
C GLN A 177 0.05 11.00 -19.72
N TYR A 178 0.90 11.56 -18.85
CA TYR A 178 1.63 12.81 -19.07
C TYR A 178 2.59 12.80 -20.28
N PRO A 179 3.37 11.73 -20.56
CA PRO A 179 4.18 11.66 -21.77
C PRO A 179 3.35 11.62 -23.05
N ARG A 180 2.06 11.27 -22.97
CA ARG A 180 1.13 11.32 -24.12
C ARG A 180 0.48 12.70 -24.28
N LEU A 181 0.59 13.57 -23.27
CA LEU A 181 0.14 14.97 -23.28
C LEU A 181 1.30 15.91 -23.63
N GLU A 182 2.19 15.49 -24.54
CA GLU A 182 3.21 16.36 -25.15
C GLU A 182 2.56 17.60 -25.79
N LYS A 183 2.49 18.66 -24.99
CA LYS A 183 2.68 20.09 -25.30
C LYS A 183 2.08 20.87 -24.14
N HIS A 184 2.97 21.37 -23.28
CA HIS A 184 2.70 22.19 -22.09
C HIS A 184 2.21 21.42 -20.86
N SER A 185 3.04 21.28 -19.84
CA SER A 185 2.68 21.83 -18.52
C SER A 185 3.90 21.97 -17.62
N ASP A 186 3.97 23.16 -17.06
CA ASP A 186 4.75 23.53 -15.90
C ASP A 186 4.31 22.65 -14.72
N VAL A 187 5.23 22.17 -13.87
CA VAL A 187 4.83 21.48 -12.63
C VAL A 187 4.02 22.41 -11.71
N ASP A 188 4.08 23.73 -12.00
CA ASP A 188 3.25 24.75 -11.39
C ASP A 188 1.81 24.84 -11.97
N ASP A 189 1.38 23.95 -12.87
CA ASP A 189 -0.03 23.90 -13.29
C ASP A 189 -0.93 23.61 -12.05
N PRO A 190 -1.88 24.51 -11.71
CA PRO A 190 -2.72 24.37 -10.53
C PRO A 190 -3.51 23.06 -10.46
N LYS A 191 -3.85 22.45 -11.60
CA LYS A 191 -4.55 21.16 -11.63
C LYS A 191 -3.63 20.04 -11.12
N VAL A 192 -2.37 20.10 -11.50
CA VAL A 192 -1.33 19.12 -11.17
C VAL A 192 -0.99 19.21 -9.69
N ALA A 193 -0.78 20.43 -9.21
CA ALA A 193 -0.64 20.70 -7.79
C ALA A 193 -1.86 20.21 -6.99
N ALA A 194 -3.09 20.45 -7.47
CA ALA A 194 -4.29 19.95 -6.82
C ALA A 194 -4.36 18.42 -6.78
N PHE A 195 -3.95 17.72 -7.85
CA PHE A 195 -3.86 16.26 -7.88
C PHE A 195 -2.86 15.73 -6.84
N PHE A 196 -1.63 16.26 -6.81
CA PHE A 196 -0.63 15.85 -5.81
C PHE A 196 -1.10 16.13 -4.39
N LYS A 197 -1.66 17.32 -4.15
CA LYS A 197 -2.22 17.66 -2.85
C LYS A 197 -3.30 16.67 -2.43
N ARG A 198 -4.20 16.30 -3.34
CA ARG A 198 -5.25 15.32 -3.06
C ARG A 198 -4.67 13.93 -2.78
N SER A 199 -3.67 13.49 -3.54
CA SER A 199 -2.98 12.21 -3.24
C SER A 199 -2.32 12.23 -1.86
N ALA A 200 -1.67 13.33 -1.48
CA ALA A 200 -1.02 13.47 -0.17
C ALA A 200 -2.03 13.39 0.99
N GLU A 201 -3.16 14.11 0.88
CA GLU A 201 -4.24 14.10 1.88
C GLU A 201 -4.69 12.68 2.21
N CYS A 202 -4.71 11.81 1.21
CA CYS A 202 -5.22 10.49 1.41
C CYS A 202 -4.17 9.48 1.91
N TYR A 203 -2.87 9.72 1.70
CA TYR A 203 -1.83 9.06 2.49
C TYR A 203 -1.89 9.46 3.96
N PHE A 204 -2.22 10.73 4.25
CA PHE A 204 -2.46 11.14 5.63
C PHE A 204 -3.70 10.44 6.21
N GLU A 205 -4.77 10.30 5.42
CA GLU A 205 -5.94 9.50 5.83
C GLU A 205 -5.61 8.02 6.05
N ALA A 206 -4.76 7.43 5.18
CA ALA A 206 -4.26 6.07 5.34
C ALA A 206 -3.47 5.93 6.65
N ALA A 207 -2.58 6.88 6.96
CA ALA A 207 -1.83 6.89 8.22
C ALA A 207 -2.74 6.86 9.46
N GLU A 208 -3.89 7.57 9.43
CA GLU A 208 -4.85 7.55 10.55
C GLU A 208 -5.51 6.19 10.80
N LYS A 209 -5.39 5.25 9.87
CA LYS A 209 -5.90 3.88 10.06
C LYS A 209 -4.97 3.00 10.89
N TYR A 210 -3.75 3.48 11.13
CA TYR A 210 -2.73 2.77 11.90
C TYR A 210 -2.44 3.52 13.21
N PRO A 211 -2.21 2.81 14.33
CA PRO A 211 -1.70 3.39 15.56
C PRO A 211 -0.36 4.11 15.34
N GLU A 212 -0.09 5.16 16.13
CA GLU A 212 1.14 5.95 16.01
C GLU A 212 2.44 5.17 16.30
N ASP A 213 2.34 4.02 16.98
CA ASP A 213 3.45 3.10 17.26
C ASP A 213 3.59 1.97 16.23
N ASP A 214 2.76 1.97 15.19
CA ASP A 214 2.88 1.09 14.03
C ASP A 214 3.85 1.67 12.99
N GLU A 215 4.59 0.81 12.27
CA GLU A 215 5.54 1.27 11.26
C GLU A 215 4.87 1.83 10.00
N ASP A 216 3.69 1.32 9.64
CA ASP A 216 2.93 1.80 8.49
C ASP A 216 2.39 3.22 8.72
N HIS A 217 2.07 3.59 9.97
CA HIS A 217 1.60 4.94 10.30
C HIS A 217 2.60 6.01 9.85
N VAL A 218 3.84 5.90 10.32
CA VAL A 218 4.88 6.89 9.99
C VAL A 218 5.33 6.77 8.53
N TRP A 219 5.27 5.57 7.96
CA TRP A 219 5.57 5.35 6.56
C TRP A 219 4.60 6.06 5.63
N TRP A 220 3.28 5.96 5.89
CA TRP A 220 2.28 6.69 5.11
C TRP A 220 2.37 8.20 5.29
N LEU A 221 2.73 8.70 6.48
CA LEU A 221 3.04 10.13 6.66
C LEU A 221 4.23 10.56 5.80
N HIS A 222 5.28 9.76 5.75
CA HIS A 222 6.47 10.02 4.92
C HIS A 222 6.13 10.06 3.42
N VAL A 223 5.42 9.04 2.92
CA VAL A 223 4.99 8.98 1.51
C VAL A 223 4.07 10.16 1.19
N GLY A 224 3.10 10.45 2.06
CA GLY A 224 2.19 11.58 1.92
C GLY A 224 2.93 12.92 1.88
N LEU A 225 3.92 13.13 2.76
CA LEU A 225 4.74 14.33 2.78
C LEU A 225 5.50 14.49 1.45
N ASN A 226 6.16 13.46 0.94
CA ASN A 226 6.90 13.54 -0.32
C ASN A 226 5.98 13.96 -1.47
N VAL A 227 4.78 13.39 -1.54
CA VAL A 227 3.77 13.77 -2.54
C VAL A 227 3.25 15.19 -2.30
N TYR A 228 3.11 15.59 -1.04
CA TYR A 228 2.65 16.94 -0.67
C TYR A 228 3.66 18.00 -1.12
N LEU A 229 4.95 17.74 -0.94
CA LEU A 229 6.03 18.63 -1.39
C LEU A 229 6.04 18.80 -2.92
N GLU A 230 5.74 17.75 -3.68
CA GLU A 230 5.61 17.82 -5.15
C GLU A 230 4.42 18.66 -5.60
N SER A 231 3.40 18.85 -4.76
CA SER A 231 2.31 19.79 -5.04
C SER A 231 2.72 21.27 -4.91
N GLY A 232 3.95 21.57 -4.48
CA GLY A 232 4.44 22.93 -4.31
C GLY A 232 3.90 23.62 -3.06
N VAL A 233 3.48 22.87 -2.03
CA VAL A 233 3.04 23.43 -0.75
C VAL A 233 4.12 24.25 -0.07
N VAL A 234 3.70 25.22 0.74
CA VAL A 234 4.59 26.08 1.50
C VAL A 234 5.01 25.44 2.82
N LEU A 235 6.11 25.92 3.41
CA LEU A 235 6.64 25.42 4.68
C LEU A 235 5.62 25.47 5.82
N ARG A 236 4.74 26.48 5.84
CA ARG A 236 3.62 26.59 6.80
C ARG A 236 2.74 25.34 6.83
N GLN A 237 2.61 24.65 5.70
CA GLN A 237 1.76 23.48 5.54
C GLN A 237 2.54 22.17 5.70
N SER A 238 3.78 22.08 5.21
CA SER A 238 4.56 20.84 5.25
C SER A 238 5.30 20.62 6.58
N MET A 239 5.78 21.68 7.24
CA MET A 239 6.51 21.54 8.51
C MET A 239 5.69 20.88 9.64
N PRO A 240 4.39 21.15 9.82
CA PRO A 240 3.57 20.40 10.78
C PRO A 240 3.57 18.89 10.54
N VAL A 241 3.64 18.44 9.28
CA VAL A 241 3.72 17.01 8.94
C VAL A 241 5.10 16.45 9.28
N MET A 242 6.17 17.19 9.00
CA MET A 242 7.54 16.81 9.39
C MET A 242 7.66 16.67 10.92
N GLU A 243 7.13 17.63 11.67
CA GLU A 243 7.08 17.58 13.13
C GLU A 243 6.29 16.37 13.64
N ARG A 244 5.14 16.07 13.00
CA ARG A 244 4.37 14.88 13.33
C ARG A 244 5.20 13.62 13.14
N ILE A 245 5.87 13.45 11.99
CA ILE A 245 6.79 12.34 11.70
C ILE A 245 7.86 12.24 12.80
N ARG A 246 8.54 13.34 13.11
CA ARG A 246 9.55 13.40 14.19
C ARG A 246 8.99 12.94 15.53
N SER A 247 7.75 13.28 15.86
CA SER A 247 7.12 12.94 17.13
C SER A 247 6.74 11.45 17.25
N VAL A 248 6.42 10.77 16.13
CA VAL A 248 5.97 9.37 16.13
C VAL A 248 7.11 8.37 15.96
N ILE A 249 8.24 8.75 15.35
CA ILE A 249 9.41 7.88 15.18
C ILE A 249 9.82 7.18 16.49
N PRO A 250 9.97 7.87 17.64
CA PRO A 250 10.35 7.21 18.90
C PRO A 250 9.30 6.25 19.44
N LYS A 251 8.02 6.39 19.06
CA LYS A 251 6.94 5.47 19.46
C LYS A 251 7.05 4.18 18.63
N MET A 252 7.11 4.32 17.31
CA MET A 252 7.29 3.23 16.36
C MET A 252 8.56 2.40 16.66
N LYS A 253 9.71 3.05 16.89
CA LYS A 253 10.97 2.34 17.14
C LYS A 253 10.95 1.42 18.37
N ARG A 254 10.06 1.63 19.34
CA ARG A 254 9.95 0.73 20.51
C ARG A 254 9.57 -0.70 20.12
N ILE A 255 8.87 -0.86 19.00
CA ILE A 255 8.34 -2.14 18.53
C ILE A 255 9.05 -2.56 17.23
N TRP A 256 9.28 -1.60 16.32
CA TRP A 256 9.63 -1.87 14.92
C TRP A 256 11.05 -1.44 14.51
N GLU A 257 11.96 -1.20 15.47
CA GLU A 257 13.35 -0.78 15.18
C GLU A 257 14.12 -1.79 14.30
N HIS A 258 13.75 -3.07 14.32
CA HIS A 258 14.46 -4.14 13.60
C HIS A 258 13.58 -4.93 12.63
N SER A 259 12.45 -4.34 12.21
CA SER A 259 11.53 -4.93 11.22
C SER A 259 12.19 -5.11 9.84
N SER A 260 11.50 -5.78 8.91
CA SER A 260 11.97 -5.89 7.52
C SER A 260 12.08 -4.50 6.88
N MET A 261 11.03 -3.69 7.03
CA MET A 261 10.98 -2.34 6.47
C MET A 261 12.10 -1.45 7.02
N ALA A 262 12.47 -1.61 8.30
CA ALA A 262 13.63 -0.93 8.89
C ALA A 262 14.93 -1.27 8.16
N ARG A 263 15.12 -2.55 7.82
CA ARG A 263 16.32 -3.05 7.11
C ARG A 263 16.33 -2.72 5.62
N GLU A 264 15.15 -2.48 5.06
CA GLU A 264 14.94 -2.11 3.65
C GLU A 264 15.02 -0.59 3.42
N GLY A 265 15.40 0.19 4.44
CA GLY A 265 15.72 1.62 4.29
C GLY A 265 14.66 2.60 4.77
N ARG A 266 13.60 2.13 5.45
CA ARG A 266 12.60 3.03 6.10
C ARG A 266 13.27 4.04 7.00
N ASP A 267 14.20 3.59 7.85
CA ASP A 267 14.85 4.47 8.83
C ASP A 267 15.71 5.54 8.16
N ASP A 268 16.37 5.22 7.04
CA ASP A 268 17.14 6.18 6.26
C ASP A 268 16.22 7.22 5.61
N ALA A 269 15.07 6.79 5.07
CA ALA A 269 14.08 7.69 4.50
C ALA A 269 13.49 8.64 5.56
N LEU A 270 13.17 8.12 6.75
CA LEU A 270 12.67 8.94 7.86
C LEU A 270 13.75 9.90 8.38
N GLN A 271 15.01 9.49 8.39
CA GLN A 271 16.12 10.36 8.79
C GLN A 271 16.31 11.54 7.83
N GLN A 272 16.06 11.35 6.52
CA GLN A 272 16.08 12.45 5.55
C GLN A 272 15.02 13.52 5.86
N ILE A 273 13.83 13.10 6.31
CA ILE A 273 12.79 14.04 6.73
C ILE A 273 13.20 14.85 7.96
N LEU A 274 13.88 14.22 8.92
CA LEU A 274 14.40 14.92 10.10
C LEU A 274 15.44 15.98 9.73
N TRP A 275 16.39 15.64 8.85
CA TRP A 275 17.37 16.61 8.34
C TRP A 275 16.71 17.75 7.59
N MET A 276 15.70 17.45 6.76
CA MET A 276 14.93 18.47 6.06
C MET A 276 14.21 19.42 7.01
N GLU A 277 13.59 18.90 8.08
CA GLU A 277 12.92 19.73 9.10
C GLU A 277 13.92 20.65 9.80
N GLU A 278 15.08 20.12 10.19
CA GLU A 278 16.16 20.86 10.85
C GLU A 278 16.73 21.96 9.95
N ASP A 279 17.02 21.63 8.69
CA ASP A 279 17.51 22.55 7.67
C ASP A 279 16.50 23.70 7.46
N ALA A 280 15.22 23.39 7.33
CA ALA A 280 14.16 24.38 7.15
C ALA A 280 14.05 25.32 8.37
N ARG A 281 14.06 24.77 9.59
CA ARG A 281 14.02 25.55 10.84
C ARG A 281 15.21 26.52 10.92
N LYS A 282 16.42 26.01 10.67
CA LYS A 282 17.65 26.82 10.71
C LYS A 282 17.62 27.95 9.69
N ALA A 283 17.18 27.68 8.45
CA ALA A 283 17.09 28.72 7.43
C ALA A 283 16.03 29.79 7.72
N ILE A 284 14.92 29.43 8.40
CA ILE A 284 13.94 30.40 8.89
C ILE A 284 14.54 31.28 10.00
N GLU A 285 15.26 30.67 10.95
CA GLU A 285 15.93 31.40 12.05
C GLU A 285 16.98 32.39 11.52
N GLU A 286 17.70 32.01 10.47
CA GLU A 286 18.67 32.86 9.79
C GLU A 286 18.04 33.87 8.81
N GLY A 287 16.71 33.88 8.69
CA GLY A 287 15.97 34.81 7.82
C GLY A 287 16.13 34.56 6.31
N ARG A 288 16.65 33.38 5.93
CA ARG A 288 16.84 32.97 4.53
C ARG A 288 15.57 32.37 3.91
N LEU A 289 14.67 31.89 4.76
CA LEU A 289 13.35 31.40 4.38
C LEU A 289 12.27 31.98 5.28
N THR A 290 11.05 31.94 4.80
CA THR A 290 9.82 32.26 5.50
C THR A 290 8.90 31.05 5.44
N LEU A 291 7.87 31.04 6.29
CA LEU A 291 6.85 29.98 6.25
C LEU A 291 6.05 29.95 4.93
N ASP A 292 6.11 30.99 4.12
CA ASP A 292 5.35 31.10 2.86
C ASP A 292 6.18 30.68 1.63
N ASP A 293 7.44 30.27 1.83
CA ASP A 293 8.27 29.70 0.76
C ASP A 293 7.85 28.26 0.43
N LYS A 294 7.85 27.91 -0.86
CA LYS A 294 7.53 26.56 -1.36
C LYS A 294 8.54 25.55 -0.80
N ALA A 295 8.10 24.48 -0.17
CA ALA A 295 8.99 23.50 0.46
C ALA A 295 9.68 22.52 -0.54
N ARG A 296 9.33 22.59 -1.83
CA ARG A 296 9.78 21.65 -2.87
C ARG A 296 11.30 21.60 -3.07
N PHE A 297 12.01 22.72 -2.85
CA PHE A 297 13.48 22.77 -3.03
C PHE A 297 14.25 21.91 -2.03
N LEU A 298 13.63 21.51 -0.92
CA LEU A 298 14.26 20.66 0.09
C LEU A 298 14.38 19.18 -0.36
N TRP A 299 13.55 18.78 -1.33
CA TRP A 299 13.40 17.39 -1.79
C TRP A 299 14.34 17.00 -2.95
N THR A 300 14.64 17.90 -3.88
CA THR A 300 15.41 17.60 -5.11
C THR A 300 16.90 17.30 -4.89
N TRP A 301 17.38 17.23 -3.65
CA TRP A 301 18.81 17.19 -3.33
C TRP A 301 19.16 16.09 -2.29
N GLY A 302 18.71 14.85 -2.58
CA GLY A 302 19.12 13.59 -1.92
C GLY A 302 20.56 13.17 -2.25
N PRO A 303 21.09 12.08 -1.64
CA PRO A 303 22.40 11.99 -1.02
C PRO A 303 23.59 11.90 -1.99
N GLN A 304 24.22 13.03 -2.32
CA GLN A 304 25.58 13.04 -2.87
C GLN A 304 26.54 14.05 -2.22
N ALA A 305 26.14 14.78 -1.17
CA ALA A 305 27.02 15.75 -0.54
C ALA A 305 27.03 15.61 0.99
N GLU A 306 28.22 15.35 1.52
CA GLU A 306 28.52 15.25 2.94
C GLU A 306 28.25 16.57 3.69
N GLY A 307 27.52 16.51 4.81
CA GLY A 307 27.69 17.44 5.94
C GLY A 307 26.75 18.66 6.06
N PRO A 308 26.76 19.32 7.25
CA PRO A 308 25.80 20.35 7.70
C PRO A 308 25.99 21.76 7.09
N GLU A 309 26.73 21.91 5.99
CA GLU A 309 26.96 23.20 5.30
C GLU A 309 26.03 23.41 4.09
N ARG A 310 24.79 22.90 4.17
CA ARG A 310 23.91 22.64 3.02
C ARG A 310 23.25 23.87 2.38
N ILE A 311 22.88 24.88 3.15
CA ILE A 311 22.03 25.99 2.64
C ILE A 311 22.86 27.24 2.27
N SER A 312 24.11 27.36 2.72
CA SER A 312 24.96 28.54 2.43
C SER A 312 25.30 28.70 0.95
N ARG A 313 25.37 27.61 0.18
CA ARG A 313 25.62 27.64 -1.27
C ARG A 313 24.43 28.09 -2.11
N LEU A 314 23.19 27.97 -1.60
CA LEU A 314 21.97 28.28 -2.35
C LEU A 314 21.78 29.78 -2.64
N VAL A 315 22.35 30.66 -1.81
CA VAL A 315 22.25 32.12 -2.00
C VAL A 315 23.27 32.63 -3.04
N GLU A 316 24.35 31.89 -3.26
CA GLU A 316 25.42 32.29 -4.18
C GLU A 316 25.19 31.82 -5.63
N GLU A 317 24.50 30.69 -5.85
CA GLU A 317 24.43 30.05 -7.18
C GLU A 317 23.07 30.17 -7.90
N GLY A 318 22.01 30.63 -7.23
CA GLY A 318 20.66 30.73 -7.80
C GLY A 318 19.96 29.36 -7.96
N CYS A 319 18.62 29.37 -8.03
CA CYS A 319 17.79 28.16 -8.06
C CYS A 319 17.92 27.44 -9.43
N PRO A 320 18.40 26.18 -9.50
CA PRO A 320 18.49 25.47 -10.77
C PRO A 320 17.11 25.03 -11.27
N THR A 321 16.85 25.17 -12.57
CA THR A 321 15.69 24.56 -13.24
C THR A 321 15.91 23.05 -13.38
N LEU A 322 14.89 22.26 -13.04
CA LEU A 322 14.89 20.79 -13.19
C LEU A 322 15.12 20.41 -14.66
N ASP A 323 16.14 19.58 -14.92
CA ASP A 323 16.30 18.87 -16.19
C ASP A 323 15.68 17.47 -16.06
N ASP A 324 14.97 17.03 -17.10
CA ASP A 324 14.05 15.87 -17.17
C ASP A 324 14.69 14.50 -16.89
N LYS A 325 15.98 14.45 -16.56
CA LYS A 325 16.80 13.22 -16.47
C LYS A 325 17.15 12.78 -15.06
N THR A 326 16.57 13.41 -14.03
CA THR A 326 16.96 13.19 -12.62
C THR A 326 15.80 12.77 -11.72
N LEU A 327 14.88 11.94 -12.22
CA LEU A 327 14.00 11.17 -11.32
C LEU A 327 14.85 10.08 -10.65
N PRO A 328 14.97 10.06 -9.31
CA PRO A 328 15.87 9.14 -8.64
C PRO A 328 15.34 7.70 -8.63
N ASP A 329 16.25 6.74 -8.85
CA ASP A 329 16.02 5.30 -9.07
C ASP A 329 15.53 4.50 -7.84
N TRP A 330 15.20 5.13 -6.71
CA TRP A 330 14.81 4.42 -5.48
C TRP A 330 13.34 3.92 -5.45
N PHE A 331 12.72 3.76 -6.61
CA PHE A 331 11.32 3.32 -6.78
C PHE A 331 11.15 1.79 -6.84
N THR A 332 12.11 1.03 -6.31
CA THR A 332 11.95 -0.42 -6.12
C THR A 332 11.58 -0.68 -4.67
N TRP A 333 10.30 -0.91 -4.42
CA TRP A 333 9.89 -1.66 -3.24
C TRP A 333 10.63 -3.01 -3.29
N SER A 334 11.40 -3.30 -2.24
CA SER A 334 12.15 -4.55 -2.09
C SER A 334 11.49 -5.42 -1.05
#